data_AF-A0A537RB75-F1
#
_entry.id   AF-A0A537RB75-F1
#
_cell.length_a   1.000
_cell.length_b   1.000
_cell.length_c   1.000
_cell.angle_alpha   90.00
_cell.angle_beta   90.00
_cell.angle_gamma   90.00
#
_symmetry.space_group_name_H-M   'P 1'
#
loop_
_entity.id
_entity.type
_entity.pdbx_description
1 polymer ?
#
loop_
_entity_poly.entity_id
_entity_poly.type
_entity_poly.pdbx_seq_one_letter_code
_entity_poly.pdbx_strand_id
1 'polypeptide(L)'
;MPHVSAGKAKLFAVLDRNRLAEFPDVPLLKEIYPELDFLVWFAMFAPPGTPAAIVRRMSQEMNKVAREPDLKALLLKAALAPNPGTPEELDALLRKDHERYGKLVRQLNLRMD
;
A
#
# COMPACT_ATOMS: atom_id res chain seq x y z
N MET A 1 3.29 -14.33 8.56
CA MET A 1 4.26 -14.50 7.44
C MET A 1 4.87 -15.91 7.44
N PRO A 2 4.41 -16.89 6.64
CA PRO A 2 4.72 -18.31 6.88
C PRO A 2 6.20 -18.68 6.78
N HIS A 3 6.97 -18.09 5.85
CA HIS A 3 8.40 -18.41 5.70
C HIS A 3 9.27 -17.83 6.83
N VAL A 4 8.90 -16.66 7.35
CA VAL A 4 9.57 -16.04 8.50
C VAL A 4 9.29 -16.84 9.76
N SER A 5 8.02 -17.18 10.02
CA SER A 5 7.62 -17.99 11.17
C SER A 5 8.20 -19.41 11.13
N ALA A 6 8.43 -19.97 9.93
CA ALA A 6 9.09 -21.27 9.74
C ALA A 6 10.63 -21.23 9.78
N GLY A 7 11.25 -20.07 10.05
CA GLY A 7 12.72 -19.92 10.10
C GLY A 7 13.42 -20.03 8.75
N LYS A 8 12.67 -20.06 7.63
CA LYS A 8 13.20 -20.15 6.26
C LYS A 8 13.60 -18.78 5.70
N ALA A 9 13.20 -17.70 6.37
CA ALA A 9 13.54 -16.32 6.02
C ALA A 9 13.76 -15.50 7.30
N LYS A 10 14.64 -14.51 7.21
CA LYS A 10 14.85 -13.52 8.28
C LYS A 10 14.29 -12.16 7.83
N LEU A 11 13.41 -11.60 8.64
CA LEU A 11 12.84 -10.28 8.40
C LEU A 11 13.75 -9.22 9.04
N PHE A 12 14.35 -8.34 8.22
CA PHE A 12 15.32 -7.32 8.69
C PHE A 12 14.67 -5.97 9.01
N ALA A 13 13.73 -5.54 8.18
CA ALA A 13 12.94 -4.34 8.37
C ALA A 13 11.59 -4.51 7.68
N VAL A 14 10.59 -3.76 8.13
CA VAL A 14 9.26 -3.72 7.50
C VAL A 14 9.03 -2.39 6.82
N LEU A 15 8.50 -2.43 5.61
CA LEU A 15 8.08 -1.27 4.85
C LEU A 15 6.59 -1.02 5.08
N ASP A 16 6.27 -0.48 6.25
CA ASP A 16 4.89 -0.20 6.67
C ASP A 16 4.82 1.09 7.50
N ARG A 17 3.62 1.61 7.73
CA ARG A 17 3.38 2.78 8.58
C ARG A 17 3.69 2.47 10.05
N ASN A 18 3.35 1.27 10.49
CA ASN A 18 3.47 0.78 11.86
C ASN A 18 4.20 -0.57 11.89
N ARG A 19 4.86 -0.89 13.02
CA ARG A 19 5.46 -2.21 13.22
C ARG A 19 4.38 -3.29 13.20
N LEU A 20 4.74 -4.47 12.72
CA LEU A 20 3.84 -5.62 12.68
C LEU A 20 3.67 -6.17 14.10
N ALA A 21 2.44 -6.35 14.56
CA ALA A 21 2.17 -6.92 15.89
C ALA A 21 2.73 -8.35 16.05
N GLU A 22 2.81 -9.12 14.96
CA GLU A 22 3.42 -10.47 14.93
C GLU A 22 4.96 -10.42 15.06
N PHE A 23 5.59 -9.28 14.73
CA PHE A 23 7.04 -9.09 14.72
C PHE A 23 7.46 -7.74 15.35
N PRO A 24 7.18 -7.51 16.65
CA PRO A 24 7.35 -6.19 17.28
C PRO A 24 8.81 -5.71 17.36
N ASP A 25 9.77 -6.65 17.38
CA ASP A 25 11.20 -6.36 17.45
C ASP A 25 11.80 -5.95 16.10
N VAL A 26 11.08 -6.17 14.99
CA VAL A 26 11.54 -5.79 13.65
C VAL A 26 11.27 -4.30 13.42
N PRO A 27 12.30 -3.50 13.11
CA PRO A 27 12.15 -2.06 12.91
C PRO A 27 11.40 -1.72 11.61
N LEU A 28 10.82 -0.53 11.56
CA LEU A 28 10.37 0.06 10.30
C LEU A 28 11.58 0.49 9.48
N LEU A 29 11.54 0.35 8.16
CA LEU A 29 12.66 0.79 7.30
C LEU A 29 12.99 2.27 7.51
N LYS A 30 11.96 3.11 7.68
CA LYS A 30 12.10 4.55 7.95
C LYS A 30 12.76 4.89 9.30
N GLU A 31 12.79 3.96 10.26
CA GLU A 31 13.53 4.15 11.52
C GLU A 31 15.05 4.05 11.31
N ILE A 32 15.47 3.36 10.23
CA ILE A 32 16.88 3.17 9.86
C ILE A 32 17.28 4.18 8.77
N TYR A 33 16.42 4.37 7.78
CA TYR A 33 16.60 5.24 6.62
C TYR A 33 15.39 6.17 6.46
N PRO A 34 15.34 7.32 7.16
CA PRO A 34 14.19 8.22 7.15
C PRO A 34 13.76 8.72 5.76
N GLU A 35 14.69 8.77 4.81
CA GLU A 35 14.45 9.13 3.41
C GLU A 35 13.70 8.04 2.62
N LEU A 36 13.72 6.79 3.11
CA LEU A 36 13.05 5.63 2.51
C LEU A 36 11.67 5.38 3.13
N ASP A 37 10.82 6.41 3.12
CA ASP A 37 9.41 6.29 3.47
C ASP A 37 8.58 6.09 2.19
N PHE A 38 8.41 4.85 1.75
CA PHE A 38 7.49 4.51 0.66
C PHE A 38 6.63 3.31 1.05
N LEU A 39 5.45 3.20 0.47
CA LEU A 39 4.51 2.12 0.74
C LEU A 39 4.11 1.49 -0.58
N VAL A 40 4.03 0.17 -0.59
CA VAL A 40 3.36 -0.55 -1.67
C VAL A 40 1.87 -0.51 -1.38
N TRP A 41 1.08 -0.05 -2.34
CA TRP A 41 -0.37 0.02 -2.23
C TRP A 41 -1.05 -0.56 -3.45
N PHE A 42 -2.28 -0.98 -3.24
CA PHE A 42 -3.18 -1.50 -4.27
C PHE A 42 -4.43 -0.63 -4.28
N ALA A 43 -4.97 -0.36 -5.46
CA ALA A 43 -6.20 0.40 -5.60
C ALA A 43 -7.03 -0.12 -6.77
N MET A 44 -8.31 0.23 -6.77
CA MET A 44 -9.23 -0.04 -7.87
C MET A 44 -9.37 1.19 -8.76
N PHE A 45 -9.37 0.96 -10.06
CA PHE A 45 -9.55 2.00 -11.07
C PHE A 45 -10.73 1.67 -11.97
N ALA A 46 -11.37 2.72 -12.49
CA ALA A 46 -12.41 2.62 -13.50
C ALA A 46 -11.90 3.17 -14.85
N PRO A 47 -12.50 2.76 -15.98
CA PRO A 47 -12.13 3.29 -17.29
C PRO A 47 -12.27 4.83 -17.37
N PRO A 48 -11.44 5.50 -18.20
CA PRO A 48 -11.60 6.93 -18.48
C PRO A 48 -13.02 7.26 -18.95
N GLY A 49 -13.57 8.37 -18.47
CA GLY A 49 -14.94 8.80 -18.80
C GLY A 49 -16.05 8.17 -17.95
N THR A 50 -15.73 7.28 -16.99
CA THR A 50 -16.72 6.76 -16.04
C THR A 50 -17.36 7.93 -15.26
N PRO A 51 -18.71 8.06 -15.25
CA PRO A 51 -19.39 9.14 -14.53
C PRO A 51 -19.01 9.22 -13.05
N ALA A 52 -18.77 10.43 -12.55
CA ALA A 52 -18.33 10.66 -11.18
C ALA A 52 -19.28 10.06 -10.12
N ALA A 53 -20.59 10.04 -10.40
CA ALA A 53 -21.58 9.41 -9.52
C ALA A 53 -21.36 7.91 -9.35
N ILE A 54 -20.93 7.21 -10.42
CA ILE A 54 -20.63 5.77 -10.38
C ILE A 54 -19.35 5.53 -9.59
N VAL A 55 -18.31 6.33 -9.83
CA VAL A 55 -17.03 6.24 -9.07
C VAL A 55 -17.28 6.45 -7.58
N ARG A 56 -18.06 7.48 -7.21
CA ARG A 56 -18.41 7.74 -5.81
C ARG A 56 -19.19 6.60 -5.19
N ARG A 57 -20.18 6.05 -5.88
CA ARG A 57 -20.94 4.88 -5.39
C ARG A 57 -20.02 3.68 -5.17
N MET A 58 -19.13 3.37 -6.11
CA MET A 58 -18.18 2.26 -5.98
C MET A 58 -17.24 2.46 -4.79
N SER A 59 -16.65 3.65 -4.65
CA SER A 59 -15.79 4.00 -3.51
C SER A 59 -16.52 3.82 -2.17
N GLN A 60 -17.78 4.23 -2.08
CA GLN A 60 -18.59 4.04 -0.88
C GLN A 60 -18.80 2.56 -0.53
N GLU A 61 -19.15 1.73 -1.52
CA GLU A 61 -19.33 0.29 -1.28
C GLU A 61 -18.01 -0.40 -0.92
N MET A 62 -16.90 -0.05 -1.58
CA MET A 62 -15.57 -0.57 -1.23
C MET A 62 -15.16 -0.19 0.19
N ASN A 63 -15.46 1.03 0.62
CA ASN A 63 -15.19 1.49 1.98
C ASN A 63 -16.00 0.74 3.04
N LYS A 64 -17.22 0.30 2.71
CA LYS A 64 -18.03 -0.56 3.59
C LYS A 64 -17.40 -1.94 3.71
N VAL A 65 -17.12 -2.58 2.56
CA VAL A 65 -16.58 -3.93 2.50
C VAL A 65 -15.18 -4.01 3.15
N ALA A 66 -14.35 -2.97 3.00
CA ALA A 66 -13.04 -2.88 3.67
C ALA A 66 -13.10 -2.88 5.21
N ARG A 67 -14.29 -2.63 5.79
CA ARG A 67 -14.53 -2.66 7.24
C ARG A 67 -15.08 -4.01 7.70
N GLU A 68 -15.42 -4.92 6.80
CA GLU A 68 -15.90 -6.25 7.16
C GLU A 68 -14.78 -7.07 7.83
N PRO A 69 -15.04 -7.72 8.98
CA PRO A 69 -14.03 -8.47 9.72
C PRO A 69 -13.36 -9.56 8.88
N ASP A 70 -14.12 -10.28 8.07
CA ASP A 70 -13.62 -11.40 7.27
C ASP A 70 -12.65 -10.94 6.18
N LEU A 71 -13.00 -9.87 5.45
CA LEU A 71 -12.09 -9.29 4.47
C LEU A 71 -10.84 -8.71 5.14
N LYS A 72 -11.00 -8.00 6.26
CA LYS A 72 -9.86 -7.48 7.02
C LYS A 72 -8.92 -8.60 7.46
N ALA A 73 -9.45 -9.71 7.98
CA ALA A 73 -8.65 -10.86 8.39
C ALA A 73 -7.94 -11.51 7.20
N LEU A 74 -8.62 -11.63 6.05
CA LEU A 74 -8.03 -12.16 4.81
C LEU A 74 -6.87 -11.28 4.30
N LEU A 75 -7.08 -9.97 4.24
CA LEU A 75 -6.05 -9.03 3.78
C LEU A 75 -4.84 -9.02 4.72
N LEU A 76 -5.07 -9.02 6.04
CA LEU A 76 -3.98 -9.07 7.02
C LEU A 76 -3.16 -10.36 6.92
N LYS A 77 -3.78 -11.51 6.59
CA LYS A 77 -3.04 -12.76 6.32
C LYS A 77 -2.10 -12.64 5.11
N ALA A 78 -2.46 -11.80 4.14
CA ALA A 78 -1.63 -11.46 2.98
C ALA A 78 -0.68 -10.28 3.22
N ALA A 79 -0.55 -9.79 4.47
CA ALA A 79 0.21 -8.59 4.83
C ALA A 79 -0.28 -7.32 4.10
N LEU A 80 -1.58 -7.24 3.83
CA LEU A 80 -2.26 -6.06 3.28
C LEU A 80 -3.14 -5.43 4.37
N ALA A 81 -2.97 -4.14 4.60
CA ALA A 81 -3.82 -3.37 5.50
C ALA A 81 -4.95 -2.67 4.71
N PRO A 82 -6.23 -2.84 5.08
CA PRO A 82 -7.31 -2.05 4.48
C PRO A 82 -7.09 -0.56 4.73
N ASN A 83 -7.20 0.25 3.67
CA ASN A 83 -7.03 1.70 3.74
C ASN A 83 -8.21 2.40 3.02
N PRO A 84 -9.41 2.45 3.66
CA PRO A 84 -10.55 3.14 3.08
C PRO A 84 -10.28 4.64 2.96
N GLY A 85 -10.84 5.27 1.93
CA GLY A 85 -10.60 6.68 1.63
C GLY A 85 -11.50 7.19 0.50
N THR A 86 -11.20 8.38 -0.01
CA THR A 86 -11.93 9.01 -1.11
C THR A 86 -11.23 8.82 -2.46
N PRO A 87 -11.95 8.91 -3.60
CA PRO A 87 -11.33 8.94 -4.92
C PRO A 87 -10.28 10.05 -5.05
N GLU A 88 -10.53 11.21 -4.43
CA GLU A 88 -9.63 12.36 -4.46
C GLU A 88 -8.34 12.11 -3.66
N GLU A 89 -8.44 11.43 -2.50
CA GLU A 89 -7.26 11.01 -1.73
C GLU A 89 -6.40 10.02 -2.52
N LEU A 90 -7.03 9.10 -3.27
CA LEU A 90 -6.33 8.17 -4.13
C LEU A 90 -5.65 8.88 -5.32
N ASP A 91 -6.31 9.84 -5.96
CA ASP A 91 -5.70 10.64 -7.02
C ASP A 91 -4.48 11.42 -6.51
N ALA A 92 -4.58 12.02 -5.33
CA ALA A 92 -3.45 12.71 -4.69
C ALA A 92 -2.27 11.76 -4.40
N LEU A 93 -2.55 10.57 -3.88
CA LEU A 93 -1.53 9.54 -3.65
C LEU A 93 -0.85 9.12 -4.97
N LEU A 94 -1.64 8.83 -6.00
CA LEU A 94 -1.13 8.42 -7.30
C LEU A 94 -0.23 9.48 -7.93
N ARG A 95 -0.65 10.76 -7.90
CA ARG A 95 0.16 11.88 -8.43
C ARG A 95 1.47 12.04 -7.68
N LYS A 96 1.43 12.02 -6.35
CA LYS A 96 2.62 12.11 -5.49
C LYS A 96 3.63 11.01 -5.82
N ASP A 97 3.16 9.78 -5.95
CA ASP A 97 4.04 8.65 -6.25
C ASP A 97 4.54 8.69 -7.70
N HIS A 98 3.70 9.05 -8.66
CA HIS A 98 4.11 9.21 -10.05
C HIS A 98 5.25 10.25 -10.19
N GLU A 99 5.13 11.40 -9.52
CA GLU A 99 6.17 12.43 -9.53
C GLU A 99 7.47 11.94 -8.88
N ARG A 100 7.37 11.32 -7.69
CA ARG A 100 8.52 10.82 -6.95
C ARG A 100 9.28 9.76 -7.74
N TYR A 101 8.59 8.72 -8.21
CA TYR A 101 9.22 7.62 -8.93
C TYR A 101 9.67 8.03 -10.33
N GLY A 102 8.91 8.90 -11.01
CA GLY A 102 9.33 9.46 -12.29
C GLY A 102 10.64 10.25 -12.18
N LYS A 103 10.82 11.04 -11.10
CA LYS A 103 12.09 11.72 -10.81
C LYS A 103 13.21 10.73 -10.58
N LEU A 104 12.97 9.69 -9.78
CA LEU A 104 13.96 8.66 -9.45
C LEU A 104 14.43 7.88 -10.70
N VAL A 105 13.50 7.44 -11.54
CA VAL A 105 13.80 6.73 -12.80
C VAL A 105 14.72 7.56 -13.69
N ARG A 106 14.43 8.87 -13.84
CA ARG A 106 15.28 9.79 -14.62
C ARG A 106 16.66 9.99 -14.00
N GLN A 107 16.74 10.19 -12.67
CA GLN A 107 18.00 10.40 -11.96
C GLN A 107 18.93 9.19 -12.02
N LEU A 108 18.35 7.99 -11.93
CA LEU A 108 19.10 6.74 -11.93
C LEU A 108 19.31 6.15 -13.33
N ASN A 109 18.81 6.83 -14.40
CA ASN A 109 18.84 6.36 -15.78
C ASN A 109 18.31 4.92 -15.93
N LEU A 110 17.25 4.60 -15.19
CA LEU A 110 16.61 3.29 -15.24
C LEU A 110 15.79 3.17 -16.53
N ARG A 111 15.88 2.01 -17.18
CA ARG A 111 15.08 1.65 -18.35
C ARG A 111 14.42 0.31 -18.09
N MET A 112 13.17 0.17 -18.51
CA MET A 112 12.60 -1.16 -18.70
C MET A 112 12.94 -1.61 -20.11
N ASP A 113 13.29 -2.88 -20.24
CA ASP A 113 13.55 -3.59 -21.49
C ASP A 113 12.27 -3.88 -22.29
#